data_AF-A0A354W779-F1
#
_entry.id   AF-A0A354W779-F1
#
_cell.length_a   1.000
_cell.length_b   1.000
_cell.length_c   1.000
_cell.angle_alpha   90.00
_cell.angle_beta   90.00
_cell.angle_gamma   90.00
#
_symmetry.space_group_name_H-M   'P 1'
#
loop_
_entity.id
_entity.type
_entity.pdbx_description
1 polymer ?
#
loop_
_entity_poly.entity_id
_entity_poly.type
_entity_poly.pdbx_seq_one_letter_code
_entity_poly.pdbx_strand_id
1 'polypeptide(L)'
;MDDLRLNNADILFVDVAKTTNRLIVSKLCFLHAFQEIIRALPEPVLKNNKEVQIIWAFKQNGFNLALLQSHSVYFFETFGSSARQVLDALELYRLSLNLIDDDFFETCYEEVACYLEELEATYHRITDYKTHFDSSLLHLCN
;
A
#
# COMPACT_ATOMS: atom_id res chain seq x y z
N MET A 1 -27.06 -24.31 -10.06
CA MET A 1 -25.67 -23.94 -9.70
C MET A 1 -25.41 -22.62 -10.39
N ASP A 2 -25.79 -21.53 -9.72
CA ASP A 2 -25.85 -20.16 -10.26
C ASP A 2 -25.03 -19.18 -9.40
N ASP A 3 -23.99 -19.67 -8.73
CA ASP A 3 -23.23 -18.91 -7.73
C ASP A 3 -21.82 -18.46 -8.19
N LEU A 4 -21.50 -18.53 -9.48
CA LEU A 4 -20.13 -18.30 -9.98
C LEU A 4 -19.98 -17.08 -10.91
N ARG A 5 -20.90 -16.13 -10.81
CA ARG A 5 -20.78 -14.81 -11.46
C ARG A 5 -20.92 -13.70 -10.42
N LEU A 6 -20.12 -13.74 -9.36
CA LEU A 6 -19.64 -12.47 -8.82
C LEU A 6 -18.95 -11.77 -9.99
N ASN A 7 -19.56 -10.68 -10.47
CA ASN A 7 -19.01 -9.89 -11.56
C ASN A 7 -17.61 -9.46 -11.12
N ASN A 8 -16.56 -9.93 -11.77
CA ASN A 8 -15.18 -9.61 -11.38
C ASN A 8 -14.89 -8.09 -11.44
N ALA A 9 -15.72 -7.33 -12.14
CA ALA A 9 -15.75 -5.87 -12.08
C ALA A 9 -16.13 -5.33 -10.69
N ASP A 10 -17.04 -5.99 -9.97
CA ASP A 10 -17.50 -5.62 -8.63
C ASP A 10 -16.37 -5.70 -7.59
N ILE A 11 -15.39 -6.59 -7.79
CA ILE A 11 -14.25 -6.76 -6.87
C ILE A 11 -13.39 -5.50 -6.83
N LEU A 12 -13.06 -4.92 -8.00
CA LEU A 12 -12.28 -3.69 -8.05
C LEU A 12 -13.05 -2.50 -7.48
N PHE A 13 -14.37 -2.43 -7.70
CA PHE A 13 -15.21 -1.38 -7.08
C PHE A 13 -15.23 -1.49 -5.55
N VAL A 14 -15.33 -2.70 -5.01
CA VAL A 14 -15.25 -2.96 -3.57
C VAL A 14 -13.88 -2.56 -3.02
N ASP A 15 -12.80 -2.93 -3.70
CA ASP A 15 -11.44 -2.60 -3.30
C ASP A 15 -11.21 -1.08 -3.31
N VAL A 16 -11.64 -0.37 -4.37
CA VAL A 16 -11.58 1.10 -4.43
C VAL A 16 -12.37 1.74 -3.28
N ALA A 17 -13.56 1.24 -2.97
CA ALA A 17 -14.39 1.77 -1.88
C ALA A 17 -13.72 1.55 -0.51
N LYS A 18 -13.20 0.35 -0.25
CA LYS A 18 -12.47 0.02 0.97
C LYS A 18 -11.24 0.91 1.14
N THR A 19 -10.40 0.99 0.11
CA THR A 19 -9.20 1.83 0.11
C THR A 19 -9.58 3.29 0.33
N THR A 20 -10.61 3.81 -0.35
CA THR A 20 -11.09 5.19 -0.18
C THR A 20 -11.50 5.49 1.27
N ASN A 21 -12.22 4.57 1.92
CA ASN A 21 -12.69 4.75 3.29
C ASN A 21 -11.56 4.83 4.31
N ARG A 22 -10.49 4.05 4.11
CA ARG A 22 -9.31 4.01 4.99
C ARG A 22 -8.30 5.12 4.69
N LEU A 23 -8.22 5.57 3.44
CA LEU A 23 -7.12 6.38 2.91
C LEU A 23 -6.77 7.60 3.77
N ILE A 24 -7.76 8.35 4.28
CA ILE A 24 -7.51 9.54 5.10
C ILE A 24 -6.89 9.15 6.45
N VAL A 25 -7.44 8.14 7.11
CA VAL A 25 -6.97 7.69 8.42
C VAL A 25 -5.57 7.10 8.28
N SER A 26 -5.37 6.20 7.32
CA SER A 26 -4.06 5.58 7.07
C SER A 26 -3.02 6.63 6.66
N LYS A 27 -3.40 7.69 5.93
CA LYS A 27 -2.50 8.82 5.63
C LYS A 27 -2.05 9.55 6.90
N LEU A 28 -2.96 9.84 7.82
CA LEU A 28 -2.63 10.53 9.07
C LEU A 28 -1.70 9.66 9.94
N CYS A 29 -2.05 8.39 10.10
CA CYS A 29 -1.23 7.41 10.82
C CYS A 29 0.16 7.26 10.18
N PHE A 30 0.24 7.20 8.85
CA PHE A 30 1.50 7.13 8.12
C PHE A 30 2.38 8.35 8.36
N LEU A 31 1.79 9.55 8.30
CA LEU A 31 2.52 10.79 8.53
C LEU A 31 3.06 10.86 9.96
N HIS A 32 2.27 10.39 10.94
CA HIS A 32 2.69 10.33 12.32
C HIS A 32 3.83 9.32 12.52
N ALA A 33 3.63 8.06 12.12
CA ALA A 33 4.65 7.02 12.22
C ALA A 33 5.97 7.44 11.55
N PHE A 34 5.88 8.01 10.35
CA PHE A 34 7.07 8.49 9.65
C PHE A 34 7.74 9.66 10.38
N GLN A 35 6.97 10.57 10.98
CA GLN A 35 7.53 11.67 11.77
C GLN A 35 8.30 11.18 12.99
N GLU A 36 7.78 10.18 13.70
CA GLU A 36 8.48 9.59 14.86
C GLU A 36 9.78 8.89 14.43
N ILE A 37 9.77 8.17 13.31
CA ILE A 37 10.99 7.59 12.73
C ILE A 37 12.03 8.68 12.42
N ILE A 38 11.62 9.75 11.75
CA ILE A 38 12.54 10.85 11.39
C ILE A 38 13.10 11.56 12.64
N ARG A 39 12.29 11.69 13.71
CA ARG A 39 12.73 12.29 14.99
C ARG A 39 13.74 11.42 15.73
N ALA A 40 13.57 10.10 15.68
CA ALA A 40 14.45 9.15 16.36
C ALA A 40 15.74 8.87 15.59
N LEU A 41 15.80 9.17 14.28
CA LEU A 41 17.00 8.99 13.47
C LEU A 41 17.97 10.19 13.56
N PRO A 42 19.28 9.94 13.73
CA PRO A 42 20.26 11.01 13.69
C PRO A 42 20.42 11.59 12.28
N GLU A 43 20.60 12.90 12.18
CA GLU A 43 20.62 13.67 10.91
C GLU A 43 21.55 13.12 9.80
N PRO A 44 22.76 12.56 10.10
CA PRO A 44 23.62 11.96 9.09
C PRO A 44 22.99 10.72 8.40
N VAL A 45 22.14 9.99 9.11
CA VAL A 45 21.47 8.79 8.59
C VAL A 45 20.34 9.19 7.63
N LEU A 46 19.66 10.30 7.86
CA LEU A 46 18.52 10.74 7.04
C LEU A 46 18.87 10.97 5.56
N LYS A 47 20.07 11.49 5.24
CA LYS A 47 20.41 11.91 3.87
C LYS A 47 20.68 10.75 2.90
N ASN A 48 21.20 9.62 3.39
CA ASN A 48 21.65 8.50 2.57
C ASN A 48 20.96 7.17 2.90
N ASN A 49 19.80 7.23 3.58
CA ASN A 49 19.10 6.03 3.98
C ASN A 49 18.04 5.62 2.94
N LYS A 50 18.19 4.40 2.41
CA LYS A 50 17.34 3.85 1.35
C LYS A 50 15.90 3.67 1.83
N GLU A 51 15.71 3.18 3.05
CA GLU A 51 14.41 2.92 3.65
C GLU A 51 13.63 4.22 3.86
N VAL A 52 14.29 5.27 4.35
CA VAL A 52 13.71 6.62 4.45
C VAL A 52 13.30 7.14 3.07
N GLN A 53 14.12 6.93 2.04
CA GLN A 53 13.78 7.34 0.68
C GLN A 53 12.58 6.58 0.10
N ILE A 54 12.47 5.28 0.37
CA ILE A 54 11.30 4.46 -0.02
C ILE A 54 10.02 5.00 0.63
N ILE A 55 10.05 5.20 1.95
CA ILE A 55 8.91 5.74 2.71
C ILE A 55 8.56 7.15 2.22
N TRP A 56 9.55 8.00 1.98
CA TRP A 56 9.35 9.35 1.46
C TRP A 56 8.76 9.37 0.05
N ALA A 57 9.23 8.51 -0.85
CA ALA A 57 8.71 8.41 -2.20
C ALA A 57 7.23 7.98 -2.19
N PHE A 58 6.87 7.00 -1.36
CA PHE A 58 5.49 6.56 -1.19
C PHE A 58 4.60 7.68 -0.66
N LYS A 59 5.05 8.43 0.36
CA LYS A 59 4.31 9.55 0.97
C LYS A 59 3.74 10.56 -0.04
N GLN A 60 4.45 10.79 -1.15
CA GLN A 60 4.07 11.81 -2.14
C GLN A 60 2.72 11.50 -2.81
N ASN A 61 2.47 10.23 -3.15
CA ASN A 61 1.30 9.87 -3.96
C ASN A 61 0.55 8.60 -3.50
N GLY A 62 1.10 7.82 -2.57
CA GLY A 62 0.48 6.58 -2.05
C GLY A 62 -0.83 6.80 -1.30
N PHE A 63 -1.22 8.06 -1.06
CA PHE A 63 -2.49 8.48 -0.47
C PHE A 63 -3.21 9.52 -1.34
N ASN A 64 -3.05 9.46 -2.66
CA ASN A 64 -3.70 10.39 -3.59
C ASN A 64 -5.11 9.90 -3.95
N LEU A 65 -6.12 10.44 -3.23
CA LEU A 65 -7.53 10.09 -3.45
C LEU A 65 -8.00 10.35 -4.88
N ALA A 66 -7.60 11.49 -5.47
CA ALA A 66 -8.01 11.84 -6.82
C ALA A 66 -7.47 10.85 -7.85
N LEU A 67 -6.22 10.41 -7.67
CA LEU A 67 -5.60 9.40 -8.54
C LEU A 67 -6.27 8.03 -8.37
N LEU A 68 -6.59 7.62 -7.14
CA LEU A 68 -7.34 6.39 -6.87
C LEU A 68 -8.71 6.39 -7.56
N GLN A 69 -9.43 7.52 -7.52
CA GLN A 69 -10.77 7.62 -8.11
C GLN A 69 -10.75 7.73 -9.64
N SER A 70 -9.78 8.44 -10.21
CA SER A 70 -9.70 8.66 -11.67
C SER A 70 -8.99 7.52 -12.42
N HIS A 71 -8.00 6.87 -11.78
CA HIS A 71 -7.14 5.87 -12.40
C HIS A 71 -6.80 4.72 -11.42
N SER A 72 -7.82 4.07 -10.88
CA SER A 72 -7.69 3.03 -9.82
C SER A 72 -6.72 1.91 -10.15
N VAL A 73 -6.79 1.33 -11.36
CA VAL A 73 -5.88 0.25 -11.78
C VAL A 73 -4.42 0.72 -11.73
N TYR A 74 -4.13 1.87 -12.34
CA TYR A 74 -2.79 2.45 -12.32
C TYR A 74 -2.31 2.76 -10.89
N PHE A 75 -3.21 3.26 -10.04
CA PHE A 75 -2.92 3.51 -8.64
C PHE A 75 -2.48 2.22 -7.93
N PHE A 76 -3.26 1.14 -8.02
CA PHE A 76 -2.93 -0.12 -7.38
C PHE A 76 -1.68 -0.77 -7.98
N GLU A 77 -1.45 -0.68 -9.28
CA GLU A 77 -0.22 -1.20 -9.90
C GLU A 77 1.03 -0.46 -9.44
N THR A 78 0.93 0.86 -9.25
CA THR A 78 2.07 1.69 -8.84
C THR A 78 2.35 1.57 -7.34
N PHE A 79 1.31 1.69 -6.51
CA PHE A 79 1.46 1.79 -5.05
C PHE A 79 1.28 0.43 -4.35
N GLY A 80 0.49 -0.48 -4.90
CA GLY A 80 0.39 -1.84 -4.37
C GLY A 80 1.65 -2.66 -4.63
N SER A 81 2.35 -2.46 -5.75
CA SER A 81 3.64 -3.12 -6.01
C SER A 81 4.78 -2.64 -5.09
N SER A 82 4.67 -1.43 -4.53
CA SER A 82 5.65 -0.88 -3.59
C SER A 82 5.24 -1.01 -2.12
N ALA A 83 3.99 -1.38 -1.83
CA ALA A 83 3.43 -1.40 -0.49
C ALA A 83 4.22 -2.29 0.48
N ARG A 84 4.63 -3.49 0.04
CA ARG A 84 5.46 -4.41 0.83
C ARG A 84 6.80 -3.79 1.22
N GLN A 85 7.49 -3.14 0.28
CA GLN A 85 8.79 -2.51 0.55
C GLN A 85 8.67 -1.36 1.57
N VAL A 86 7.55 -0.64 1.54
CA VAL A 86 7.26 0.43 2.52
C VAL A 86 6.95 -0.17 3.89
N LEU A 87 6.17 -1.25 3.94
CA LEU A 87 5.86 -1.95 5.19
C LEU A 87 7.12 -2.51 5.84
N ASP A 88 7.96 -3.21 5.07
CA ASP A 88 9.23 -3.77 5.55
C ASP A 88 10.16 -2.67 6.09
N ALA A 89 10.19 -1.50 5.43
CA ALA A 89 10.95 -0.34 5.88
C ALA A 89 10.41 0.25 7.20
N LEU A 90 9.08 0.33 7.34
CA LEU A 90 8.45 0.78 8.58
C LEU A 90 8.69 -0.20 9.73
N GLU A 91 8.57 -1.51 9.46
CA GLU A 91 8.82 -2.57 10.44
C GLU A 91 10.27 -2.58 10.91
N LEU A 92 11.22 -2.40 10.00
CA LEU A 92 12.64 -2.25 10.34
C LEU A 92 12.84 -1.11 11.36
N TYR A 93 12.19 0.03 11.16
CA TYR A 93 12.33 1.17 12.08
C TYR A 93 11.58 0.99 13.37
N ARG A 94 10.38 0.40 13.32
CA ARG A 94 9.61 0.00 14.50
C ARG A 94 10.49 -0.81 15.47
N LEU A 95 11.20 -1.81 14.95
CA LEU A 95 12.08 -2.68 15.74
C LEU A 95 13.40 -1.97 16.13
N SER A 96 14.11 -1.37 15.18
CA SER A 96 15.46 -0.84 15.41
C SER A 96 15.50 0.42 16.27
N LEU A 97 14.42 1.20 16.29
CA LEU A 97 14.27 2.40 17.11
C LEU A 97 13.50 2.14 18.42
N ASN A 98 13.15 0.87 18.68
CA ASN A 98 12.37 0.44 19.85
C ASN A 98 11.06 1.23 20.01
N LEU A 99 10.36 1.47 18.90
CA LEU A 99 9.08 2.19 18.89
C LEU A 99 7.89 1.29 19.30
N ILE A 100 8.15 0.00 19.50
CA ILE A 100 7.17 -1.00 19.94
C ILE A 100 6.57 -0.63 21.31
N ASP A 101 7.31 0.09 22.14
CA ASP A 101 6.86 0.52 23.46
C ASP A 101 5.98 1.80 23.43
N ASP A 102 5.81 2.43 22.26
CA ASP A 102 4.95 3.59 22.07
C ASP A 102 3.57 3.15 21.55
N ASP A 103 2.59 3.09 22.45
CA ASP A 103 1.21 2.67 22.15
C ASP A 103 0.58 3.47 20.99
N PHE A 104 0.91 4.76 20.87
CA PHE A 104 0.32 5.61 19.83
C PHE A 104 0.99 5.36 18.47
N PHE A 105 2.32 5.16 18.47
CA PHE A 105 3.03 4.70 17.29
C PHE A 105 2.50 3.35 16.82
N GLU A 106 2.34 2.39 17.71
CA GLU A 106 1.85 1.05 17.37
C GLU A 106 0.45 1.08 16.77
N THR A 107 -0.46 1.87 17.36
CA THR A 107 -1.80 2.09 16.78
C THR A 107 -1.71 2.65 15.36
N CYS A 108 -0.83 3.61 15.13
CA CYS A 108 -0.62 4.18 13.79
C CYS A 108 0.03 3.17 12.84
N TYR A 109 0.99 2.38 13.31
CA TYR A 109 1.65 1.35 12.53
C TYR A 109 0.66 0.28 12.08
N GLU A 110 -0.20 -0.23 12.96
CA GLU A 110 -1.21 -1.25 12.64
C GLU A 110 -2.18 -0.79 11.54
N GLU A 111 -2.68 0.46 11.63
CA GLU A 111 -3.55 1.01 10.60
C GLU A 111 -2.84 1.16 9.25
N VAL A 112 -1.58 1.58 9.27
CA VAL A 112 -0.75 1.70 8.05
C VAL A 112 -0.43 0.33 7.46
N ALA A 113 -0.10 -0.66 8.29
CA ALA A 113 0.17 -2.02 7.87
C ALA A 113 -1.06 -2.61 7.18
N CYS A 114 -2.24 -2.47 7.79
CA CYS A 114 -3.49 -2.91 7.20
C CYS A 114 -3.74 -2.27 5.83
N TYR A 115 -3.53 -0.96 5.70
CA TYR A 115 -3.65 -0.26 4.42
C TYR A 115 -2.67 -0.78 3.35
N LEU A 116 -1.39 -0.96 3.70
CA LEU A 116 -0.36 -1.42 2.77
C LEU A 116 -0.61 -2.87 2.33
N GLU A 117 -1.03 -3.74 3.24
CA GLU A 117 -1.40 -5.12 2.92
C GLU A 117 -2.62 -5.17 1.99
N GLU A 118 -3.63 -4.32 2.20
CA GLU A 118 -4.77 -4.20 1.30
C GLU A 118 -4.35 -3.76 -0.11
N LEU A 119 -3.43 -2.81 -0.22
CA LEU A 119 -2.89 -2.36 -1.52
C LEU A 119 -2.14 -3.49 -2.24
N GLU A 120 -1.24 -4.19 -1.54
CA GLU A 120 -0.46 -5.30 -2.09
C GLU A 120 -1.38 -6.45 -2.55
N ALA A 121 -2.36 -6.83 -1.72
CA ALA A 121 -3.31 -7.87 -2.05
C ALA A 121 -4.13 -7.51 -3.31
N THR A 122 -4.53 -6.24 -3.44
CA THR A 122 -5.26 -5.75 -4.62
C THR A 122 -4.37 -5.76 -5.86
N TYR A 123 -3.10 -5.37 -5.73
CA TYR A 123 -2.11 -5.45 -6.82
C TYR A 123 -1.91 -6.87 -7.34
N HIS A 124 -1.77 -7.86 -6.46
CA HIS A 124 -1.63 -9.25 -6.86
C HIS A 124 -2.88 -9.75 -7.59
N ARG A 125 -4.08 -9.43 -7.09
CA ARG A 125 -5.33 -9.76 -7.79
C ARG A 125 -5.36 -9.18 -9.22
N ILE A 126 -5.00 -7.91 -9.39
CA ILE A 126 -4.95 -7.26 -10.72
C ILE A 126 -3.94 -7.96 -11.64
N THR A 127 -2.76 -8.29 -11.12
CA THR A 127 -1.68 -8.93 -11.88
C THR A 127 -2.06 -10.35 -12.32
N ASP A 128 -2.68 -11.12 -11.43
CA ASP A 128 -3.19 -12.46 -11.72
C ASP A 128 -4.27 -12.39 -12.81
N TYR A 129 -5.21 -11.44 -12.72
CA TYR A 129 -6.22 -11.24 -13.76
C TYR A 129 -5.63 -10.92 -15.12
N LYS A 130 -4.64 -10.02 -15.19
CA LYS A 130 -3.97 -9.69 -16.46
C LYS A 130 -3.28 -10.91 -17.05
N THR A 131 -2.56 -11.68 -16.23
CA THR A 131 -1.87 -12.91 -16.65
C THR A 131 -2.85 -13.96 -17.19
N HIS A 132 -3.99 -14.13 -16.52
CA HIS A 132 -5.05 -15.04 -16.99
C HIS A 132 -5.69 -14.58 -18.31
N PHE A 133 -5.89 -13.27 -18.49
CA PHE A 133 -6.47 -12.74 -19.72
C PHE A 133 -5.51 -12.87 -20.90
N ASP A 134 -4.24 -12.51 -20.69
CA ASP A 134 -3.21 -12.57 -21.73
C ASP A 134 -2.96 -14.01 -22.20
N SER A 135 -2.90 -14.97 -21.28
CA SER A 135 -2.80 -16.40 -21.62
C SER A 135 -4.02 -16.89 -22.40
N SER A 136 -5.23 -16.51 -22.00
CA SER A 136 -6.48 -16.88 -22.68
C SER A 136 -6.56 -16.32 -24.11
N LEU A 137 -6.12 -15.07 -24.31
CA LEU A 137 -6.04 -14.46 -25.65
C LEU A 137 -5.03 -15.18 -26.53
N LEU A 138 -3.89 -15.59 -25.99
CA LEU A 138 -2.87 -16.35 -26.71
C LEU A 138 -3.40 -17.72 -27.19
N HIS A 139 -4.32 -18.34 -26.44
CA HIS A 139 -5.02 -19.56 -26.84
C HIS A 139 -6.12 -19.34 -27.90
N LEU A 140 -6.65 -18.12 -28.03
CA LEU A 140 -7.65 -17.76 -29.05
C LEU A 140 -7.03 -17.28 -30.37
N CYS A 141 -5.77 -16.85 -30.33
CA CYS A 141 -5.00 -16.44 -31.51
C CYS A 141 -4.23 -17.60 -32.19
N ASN A 142 -4.29 -18.82 -31.63
CA ASN A 142 -3.78 -20.05 -32.23
C ASN A 142 -4.93 -20.93 -32.72
#